data_AF-A0A1I7RUN5-F1
#
_entry.id   AF-A0A1I7RUN5-F1
#
_cell.length_a   1.000
_cell.length_b   1.000
_cell.length_c   1.000
_cell.angle_alpha   90.00
_cell.angle_beta   90.00
_cell.angle_gamma   90.00
#
_symmetry.space_group_name_H-M   'P 1'
#
loop_
_entity.id
_entity.type
_entity.pdbx_description
1 polymer ?
#
loop_
_entity_poly.entity_id
_entity_poly.type
_entity_poly.pdbx_seq_one_letter_code
_entity_poly.pdbx_strand_id
1 'polypeptide(L)'
;MLLLDSLEKLLAMVDESMELDPIPQMFELAIKKAQEGLHVSADVDEEQKLKGYVRLRKIIITPCRTIYQAPEMIMGNRVLRINEEKYPAEKFLRVAFRDENLSRVQSAMGLSFIEGFIKKSLTEGKFIGAKVFNYLGSSNSQMREQGCYFIQAEDEKEINLFRSELGQFELKSVPKMMARLGQCFTQSCKVGKEMPREKYDRTYDYVGINNRKKDPPEPFVYSDGNGYMSLAFAQDISKFLKYQDFVPCCFQSRFRGFKGIHVVNPELDRLNAWAAENGLLDGKKKGEAFGLDLLCRPSQEKFRTGKDKCYYEVVKISAPSPVCLNRPFINILDQVSAMQSYQCHKQVVNRCFQLLDIQLNGIANSLTDEKWARTKLGEFPRLIMFDVMRNVNLTTEPFFRALLRTSARCTLKKLREKMQIQIPPSLGRSLLGVVDETGQLQYGQVFVKYTVNIMQKRPGPGAAREVLTGRQFFGRG
;
A
#
# COMPACT_ATOMS: atom_id res chain seq x y z
N MET A 1 -21.26 20.74 17.23
CA MET A 1 -20.05 20.39 16.45
C MET A 1 -18.79 20.47 17.30
N LEU A 2 -18.50 21.61 17.95
CA LEU A 2 -17.37 21.78 18.88
C LEU A 2 -17.28 20.72 19.99
N LEU A 3 -18.41 20.37 20.64
CA LEU A 3 -18.43 19.36 21.70
C LEU A 3 -18.03 17.96 21.20
N LEU A 4 -18.53 17.57 20.00
CA LEU A 4 -18.26 16.26 19.42
C LEU A 4 -16.79 16.14 18.99
N ASP A 5 -16.27 17.18 18.33
CA ASP A 5 -14.86 17.26 17.95
C ASP A 5 -13.94 17.23 19.19
N SER A 6 -14.32 17.93 20.26
CA SER A 6 -13.58 17.92 21.53
C SER A 6 -13.60 16.55 22.21
N LEU A 7 -14.74 15.84 22.15
CA LEU A 7 -14.86 14.46 22.65
C LEU A 7 -14.01 13.49 21.82
N GLU A 8 -14.00 13.63 20.50
CA GLU A 8 -13.17 12.80 19.62
C GLU A 8 -11.68 13.04 19.85
N LYS A 9 -11.28 14.30 20.03
CA LYS A 9 -9.91 14.67 20.41
C LYS A 9 -9.54 14.14 21.78
N LEU A 10 -10.43 14.21 22.77
CA LEU A 10 -10.23 13.61 24.08
C LEU A 10 -10.05 12.09 23.97
N LEU A 11 -10.90 11.40 23.21
CA LEU A 11 -10.79 9.95 23.00
C LEU A 11 -9.47 9.60 22.33
N ALA A 12 -9.04 10.35 21.32
CA ALA A 12 -7.72 10.17 20.70
C ALA A 12 -6.58 10.40 21.69
N MET A 13 -6.65 11.44 22.52
CA MET A 13 -5.65 11.70 23.56
C MET A 13 -5.59 10.57 24.59
N VAL A 14 -6.75 10.05 25.02
CA VAL A 14 -6.84 8.92 25.95
C VAL A 14 -6.30 7.64 25.33
N ASP A 15 -6.61 7.37 24.06
CA ASP A 15 -6.11 6.20 23.33
C ASP A 15 -4.59 6.27 23.07
N GLU A 16 -4.02 7.47 22.92
CA GLU A 16 -2.60 7.68 22.62
C GLU A 16 -1.72 7.83 23.87
N SER A 17 -2.29 8.19 25.02
CA SER A 17 -1.52 8.49 26.25
C SER A 17 -1.33 7.24 27.13
N MET A 18 -0.09 7.02 27.58
CA MET A 18 0.23 5.94 28.53
C MET A 18 -0.11 6.31 29.99
N GLU A 19 -0.22 7.60 30.29
CA GLU A 19 -0.60 8.14 31.60
C GLU A 19 -1.85 9.00 31.41
N LEU A 20 -2.87 8.76 32.24
CA LEU A 20 -4.14 9.47 32.16
C LEU A 20 -4.13 10.61 33.17
N ASP A 21 -3.98 11.84 32.67
CA ASP A 21 -4.36 13.04 33.43
C ASP A 21 -5.87 13.02 33.72
N PRO A 22 -6.36 13.76 34.73
CA PRO A 22 -7.79 13.81 35.05
C PRO A 22 -8.63 14.13 33.82
N ILE A 23 -9.52 13.20 33.44
CA ILE A 23 -10.37 13.30 32.23
C ILE A 23 -11.08 14.67 32.09
N PRO A 24 -11.63 15.29 33.16
CA PRO A 24 -12.23 16.61 33.04
C PRO A 24 -11.26 17.70 32.57
N GLN A 25 -10.01 17.70 33.06
CA GLN A 25 -9.00 18.67 32.67
C GLN A 25 -8.52 18.43 31.23
N MET A 26 -8.38 17.17 30.84
CA MET A 26 -8.09 16.79 29.47
C MET A 26 -9.22 17.21 28.51
N PHE A 27 -10.48 17.11 28.95
CA PHE A 27 -11.63 17.53 28.17
C PHE A 27 -11.68 19.06 28.02
N GLU A 28 -11.46 19.81 29.10
CA GLU A 28 -11.35 21.28 29.05
C GLU A 28 -10.21 21.73 28.13
N LEU A 29 -9.06 21.05 28.18
CA LEU A 29 -7.93 21.30 27.27
C LEU A 29 -8.29 20.98 25.82
N ALA A 30 -9.01 19.89 25.57
CA ALA A 30 -9.48 19.53 24.23
C ALA A 30 -10.48 20.56 23.68
N ILE A 31 -11.40 21.07 24.51
CA ILE A 31 -12.30 22.17 24.16
C ILE A 31 -11.52 23.43 23.83
N LYS A 32 -10.56 23.82 24.68
CA LYS A 32 -9.74 25.02 24.47
C LYS A 32 -8.92 24.91 23.17
N LYS A 33 -8.30 23.76 22.91
CA LYS A 33 -7.59 23.48 21.65
C LYS A 33 -8.53 23.45 20.44
N ALA A 34 -9.75 22.94 20.58
CA ALA A 34 -10.74 22.95 19.51
C ALA A 34 -11.21 24.38 19.20
N GLN A 35 -11.36 25.24 20.22
CA GLN A 35 -11.69 26.66 20.05
C GLN A 35 -10.55 27.47 19.42
N GLU A 36 -9.29 27.22 19.83
CA GLU A 36 -8.10 27.92 19.31
C GLU A 36 -7.69 27.43 17.90
N GLY A 37 -7.93 26.15 17.57
CA GLY A 37 -7.46 25.49 16.35
C GLY A 37 -8.52 25.28 15.26
N LEU A 38 -9.71 25.90 15.37
CA LEU A 38 -10.87 25.59 14.53
C LEU A 38 -10.61 25.78 13.02
N HIS A 39 -9.79 26.78 12.65
CA HIS A 39 -9.43 27.01 11.25
C HIS A 39 -8.36 26.03 10.75
N VAL A 40 -7.29 25.83 11.52
CA VAL A 40 -6.15 24.97 11.11
C VAL A 40 -6.54 23.49 10.99
N SER A 41 -7.38 22.98 11.90
CA SER A 41 -7.82 21.57 11.85
C SER A 41 -8.80 21.32 10.70
N ALA A 42 -9.72 22.26 10.45
CA ALA A 42 -10.68 22.15 9.34
C ALA A 42 -9.95 22.24 7.98
N ASP A 43 -8.99 23.15 7.84
CA ASP A 43 -8.20 23.29 6.62
C ASP A 43 -7.34 22.05 6.34
N VAL A 44 -6.76 21.43 7.38
CA VAL A 44 -6.01 20.17 7.24
C VAL A 44 -6.93 19.01 6.84
N ASP A 45 -8.11 18.91 7.44
CA ASP A 45 -9.08 17.87 7.10
C ASP A 45 -9.62 18.04 5.67
N GLU A 46 -9.89 19.26 5.22
CA GLU A 46 -10.28 19.54 3.84
C GLU A 46 -9.15 19.26 2.85
N GLU A 47 -7.89 19.60 3.18
CA GLU A 47 -6.74 19.24 2.35
C GLU A 47 -6.55 17.71 2.26
N GLN A 48 -6.78 17.00 3.36
CA GLN A 48 -6.72 15.54 3.39
C GLN A 48 -7.87 14.91 2.59
N LYS A 49 -9.10 15.44 2.70
CA LYS A 49 -10.24 15.02 1.86
C LYS A 49 -9.94 15.23 0.38
N LEU A 50 -9.37 16.38 0.01
CA LEU A 50 -8.90 16.66 -1.36
C LEU A 50 -7.84 15.65 -1.84
N LYS A 51 -7.01 15.12 -0.93
CA LYS A 51 -6.03 14.04 -1.21
C LYS A 51 -6.67 12.63 -1.25
N GLY A 52 -7.98 12.52 -1.08
CA GLY A 52 -8.73 11.27 -1.12
C GLY A 52 -8.78 10.52 0.21
N TYR A 53 -8.50 11.18 1.33
CA TYR A 53 -8.71 10.60 2.66
C TYR A 53 -10.18 10.72 3.07
N VAL A 54 -10.66 9.71 3.77
CA VAL A 54 -12.03 9.61 4.26
C VAL A 54 -11.99 9.36 5.76
N ARG A 55 -12.82 10.10 6.50
CA ARG A 55 -13.00 9.93 7.93
C ARG A 55 -13.88 8.71 8.18
N LEU A 56 -13.35 7.69 8.87
CA LEU A 56 -14.09 6.45 9.11
C LEU A 56 -14.07 6.04 10.57
N ARG A 57 -15.24 5.58 11.03
CA ARG A 57 -15.42 5.00 12.37
C ARG A 57 -14.79 3.62 12.43
N LYS A 58 -14.23 3.27 13.58
CA LYS A 58 -13.53 2.01 13.80
C LYS A 58 -13.94 1.40 15.13
N ILE A 59 -14.15 0.09 15.12
CA ILE A 59 -14.32 -0.71 16.32
C ILE A 59 -13.37 -1.89 16.34
N ILE A 60 -13.01 -2.31 17.54
CA ILE A 60 -12.29 -3.55 17.79
C ILE A 60 -13.26 -4.49 18.50
N ILE A 61 -13.50 -5.64 17.89
CA ILE A 61 -14.31 -6.70 18.49
C ILE A 61 -13.36 -7.72 19.10
N THR A 62 -13.49 -7.92 20.40
CA THR A 62 -12.83 -9.00 21.13
C THR A 62 -13.87 -10.05 21.52
N PRO A 63 -13.46 -11.21 22.05
CA PRO A 63 -14.41 -12.24 22.45
C PRO A 63 -15.44 -11.80 23.48
N CYS A 64 -15.05 -10.95 24.44
CA CYS A 64 -15.89 -10.55 25.56
C CYS A 64 -16.44 -9.12 25.45
N ARG A 65 -15.88 -8.26 24.58
CA ARG A 65 -16.28 -6.84 24.50
C ARG A 65 -16.13 -6.25 23.10
N THR A 66 -16.76 -5.09 22.92
CA THR A 66 -16.55 -4.22 21.75
C THR A 66 -15.93 -2.92 22.22
N ILE A 67 -14.82 -2.54 21.61
CA ILE A 67 -14.05 -1.33 21.93
C ILE A 67 -14.27 -0.34 20.81
N TYR A 68 -14.76 0.84 21.15
CA TYR A 68 -15.00 1.93 20.20
C TYR A 68 -13.75 2.80 20.12
N GLN A 69 -13.31 3.10 18.90
CA GLN A 69 -12.18 3.99 18.66
C GLN A 69 -12.65 5.28 18.02
N ALA A 70 -11.91 6.37 18.28
CA ALA A 70 -12.13 7.63 17.60
C ALA A 70 -12.04 7.44 16.06
N PRO A 71 -12.84 8.18 15.27
CA PRO A 71 -12.76 8.10 13.82
C PRO A 71 -11.37 8.48 13.29
N GLU A 72 -10.80 7.64 12.42
CA GLU A 72 -9.48 7.85 11.82
C GLU A 72 -9.63 8.39 10.38
N MET A 73 -8.76 9.32 9.99
CA MET A 73 -8.60 9.71 8.59
C MET A 73 -7.77 8.66 7.87
N ILE A 74 -8.39 7.93 6.93
CA ILE A 74 -7.71 6.88 6.16
C ILE A 74 -7.79 7.16 4.68
N MET A 75 -6.78 6.73 3.92
CA MET A 75 -6.85 6.76 2.46
C MET A 75 -8.08 5.96 2.01
N GLY A 76 -8.94 6.61 1.22
CA GLY A 76 -10.16 6.02 0.71
C GLY A 76 -9.90 4.82 -0.20
N ASN A 77 -10.95 4.09 -0.49
CA ASN A 77 -10.95 3.00 -1.46
C ASN A 77 -12.18 3.12 -2.35
N ARG A 78 -12.31 2.24 -3.35
CA ARG A 78 -13.42 2.33 -4.31
C ARG A 78 -14.78 2.12 -3.66
N VAL A 79 -14.86 1.25 -2.65
CA VAL A 79 -16.11 0.98 -1.92
C VAL A 79 -16.64 2.25 -1.27
N LEU A 80 -15.77 3.09 -0.73
CA LEU A 80 -16.17 4.35 -0.09
C LEU A 80 -16.57 5.44 -1.09
N ARG A 81 -16.26 5.26 -2.39
CA ARG A 81 -16.44 6.30 -3.43
C ARG A 81 -17.54 6.00 -4.46
N ILE A 82 -18.01 4.76 -4.51
CA ILE A 82 -18.77 4.28 -5.67
C ILE A 82 -20.15 4.92 -5.83
N ASN A 83 -20.74 5.34 -4.70
CA ASN A 83 -22.06 5.95 -4.62
C ASN A 83 -22.15 6.76 -3.31
N GLU A 84 -21.32 7.80 -3.21
CA GLU A 84 -21.17 8.63 -2.00
C GLU A 84 -22.49 9.29 -1.57
N GLU A 85 -23.36 9.62 -2.53
CA GLU A 85 -24.67 10.21 -2.29
C GLU A 85 -25.60 9.25 -1.51
N LYS A 86 -25.68 7.98 -1.94
CA LYS A 86 -26.52 6.97 -1.29
C LYS A 86 -25.85 6.33 -0.07
N TYR A 87 -24.53 6.20 -0.11
CA TYR A 87 -23.70 5.57 0.91
C TYR A 87 -22.58 6.52 1.35
N PRO A 88 -22.89 7.51 2.21
CA PRO A 88 -21.87 8.38 2.78
C PRO A 88 -20.95 7.59 3.72
N ALA A 89 -19.76 8.14 4.00
CA ALA A 89 -18.74 7.52 4.83
C ALA A 89 -19.24 7.02 6.20
N GLU A 90 -20.23 7.70 6.78
CA GLU A 90 -20.84 7.34 8.07
C GLU A 90 -21.61 6.01 8.08
N LYS A 91 -22.04 5.54 6.90
CA LYS A 91 -22.65 4.22 6.75
C LYS A 91 -21.60 3.12 6.78
N PHE A 92 -20.31 3.43 6.69
CA PHE A 92 -19.26 2.42 6.73
C PHE A 92 -18.61 2.36 8.12
N LEU A 93 -18.26 1.14 8.53
CA LEU A 93 -17.61 0.87 9.80
C LEU A 93 -16.41 -0.04 9.56
N ARG A 94 -15.23 0.38 10.03
CA ARG A 94 -14.05 -0.48 10.03
C ARG A 94 -14.07 -1.36 11.27
N VAL A 95 -13.93 -2.66 11.08
CA VAL A 95 -13.96 -3.64 12.16
C VAL A 95 -12.62 -4.38 12.19
N ALA A 96 -12.03 -4.52 13.36
CA ALA A 96 -10.87 -5.38 13.58
C ALA A 96 -11.18 -6.41 14.68
N PHE A 97 -10.83 -7.66 14.43
CA PHE A 97 -10.93 -8.73 15.42
C PHE A 97 -9.61 -8.88 16.15
N ARG A 98 -9.66 -8.82 17.48
CA ARG A 98 -8.50 -8.94 18.36
C ARG A 98 -8.82 -9.83 19.55
N ASP A 99 -7.77 -10.29 20.20
CA ASP A 99 -7.87 -10.92 21.51
C ASP A 99 -8.07 -9.84 22.60
N GLU A 100 -8.37 -10.23 23.85
CA GLU A 100 -8.69 -9.30 24.93
C GLU A 100 -7.54 -8.34 25.29
N ASN A 101 -6.30 -8.80 25.08
CA ASN A 101 -5.08 -7.99 25.22
C ASN A 101 -4.74 -7.17 23.95
N LEU A 102 -5.69 -7.03 23.02
CA LEU A 102 -5.54 -6.36 21.72
C LEU A 102 -4.53 -7.01 20.77
N SER A 103 -4.02 -8.20 21.11
CA SER A 103 -3.16 -8.97 20.22
C SER A 103 -3.98 -9.66 19.13
N ARG A 104 -3.28 -10.29 18.19
CA ARG A 104 -3.94 -11.02 17.10
C ARG A 104 -4.61 -12.26 17.65
N VAL A 105 -5.85 -12.50 17.21
CA VAL A 105 -6.59 -13.73 17.49
C VAL A 105 -5.75 -14.91 16.97
N GLN A 106 -5.42 -15.87 17.83
CA GLN A 106 -4.63 -17.03 17.44
C GLN A 106 -5.52 -18.23 17.13
N SER A 107 -5.14 -19.02 16.13
CA SER A 107 -5.87 -20.24 15.76
C SER A 107 -5.84 -21.31 16.85
N ALA A 108 -4.89 -21.23 17.79
CA ALA A 108 -4.77 -22.15 18.92
C ALA A 108 -5.92 -22.04 19.93
N MET A 109 -6.76 -21.00 19.83
CA MET A 109 -7.93 -20.81 20.71
C MET A 109 -9.10 -21.75 20.40
N GLY A 110 -8.99 -22.60 19.38
CA GLY A 110 -10.02 -23.56 18.99
C GLY A 110 -11.05 -22.99 18.02
N LEU A 111 -11.53 -23.83 17.09
CA LEU A 111 -12.47 -23.43 16.03
C LEU A 111 -13.82 -22.98 16.58
N SER A 112 -14.34 -23.68 17.60
CA SER A 112 -15.63 -23.35 18.24
C SER A 112 -15.64 -21.93 18.81
N PHE A 113 -14.52 -21.48 19.38
CA PHE A 113 -14.37 -20.13 19.91
C PHE A 113 -14.38 -19.08 18.78
N ILE A 114 -13.58 -19.31 17.73
CA ILE A 114 -13.51 -18.45 16.55
C ILE A 114 -14.90 -18.33 15.90
N GLU A 115 -15.63 -19.44 15.78
CA GLU A 115 -17.00 -19.44 15.27
C GLU A 115 -17.96 -18.69 16.21
N GLY A 116 -17.83 -18.87 17.53
CA GLY A 116 -18.70 -18.25 18.52
C GLY A 116 -18.73 -16.73 18.48
N PHE A 117 -17.61 -16.05 18.19
CA PHE A 117 -17.57 -14.59 18.15
C PHE A 117 -17.30 -13.98 16.77
N ILE A 118 -16.38 -14.54 15.96
CA ILE A 118 -16.06 -13.97 14.64
C ILE A 118 -17.18 -14.29 13.65
N LYS A 119 -17.53 -15.57 13.48
CA LYS A 119 -18.58 -15.99 12.54
C LYS A 119 -19.90 -15.33 12.93
N LYS A 120 -20.27 -15.36 14.22
CA LYS A 120 -21.44 -14.64 14.75
C LYS A 120 -21.46 -13.16 14.37
N SER A 121 -20.36 -12.44 14.60
CA SER A 121 -20.28 -11.01 14.26
C SER A 121 -20.35 -10.74 12.74
N LEU A 122 -19.85 -11.66 11.91
CA LEU A 122 -19.91 -11.54 10.46
C LEU A 122 -21.29 -11.88 9.89
N THR A 123 -22.05 -12.77 10.52
CA THR A 123 -23.38 -13.21 10.07
C THR A 123 -24.51 -12.34 10.60
N GLU A 124 -24.47 -11.96 11.88
CA GLU A 124 -25.52 -11.18 12.54
C GLU A 124 -25.28 -9.67 12.45
N GLY A 125 -24.06 -9.26 12.06
CA GLY A 125 -23.64 -7.87 12.08
C GLY A 125 -23.42 -7.34 13.51
N LYS A 126 -23.40 -6.01 13.65
CA LYS A 126 -23.27 -5.31 14.93
C LYS A 126 -24.27 -4.17 15.05
N PHE A 127 -25.02 -4.18 16.15
CA PHE A 127 -25.95 -3.11 16.51
C PHE A 127 -25.21 -2.02 17.29
N ILE A 128 -25.20 -0.80 16.76
CA ILE A 128 -24.52 0.37 17.34
C ILE A 128 -25.41 1.59 17.15
N GLY A 129 -25.78 2.29 18.22
CA GLY A 129 -26.49 3.56 18.15
C GLY A 129 -27.77 3.52 17.31
N ALA A 130 -28.62 2.52 17.56
CA ALA A 130 -29.86 2.25 16.82
C ALA A 130 -29.70 1.79 15.35
N LYS A 131 -28.48 1.44 14.92
CA LYS A 131 -28.17 1.02 13.55
C LYS A 131 -27.53 -0.35 13.52
N VAL A 132 -27.84 -1.16 12.52
CA VAL A 132 -27.17 -2.45 12.26
C VAL A 132 -26.10 -2.24 11.19
N PHE A 133 -24.88 -2.66 11.49
CA PHE A 133 -23.76 -2.70 10.56
C PHE A 133 -23.47 -4.15 10.18
N ASN A 134 -23.53 -4.46 8.90
CA ASN A 134 -23.41 -5.82 8.35
C ASN A 134 -22.11 -6.00 7.58
N TYR A 135 -21.56 -7.22 7.57
CA TYR A 135 -20.31 -7.50 6.88
C TYR A 135 -20.40 -7.23 5.37
N LEU A 136 -19.52 -6.35 4.89
CA LEU A 136 -19.47 -5.98 3.48
C LEU A 136 -18.34 -6.71 2.74
N GLY A 137 -17.13 -6.64 3.27
CA GLY A 137 -15.94 -7.23 2.63
C GLY A 137 -14.63 -6.76 3.25
N SER A 138 -13.52 -7.26 2.69
CA SER A 138 -12.18 -6.90 3.14
C SER A 138 -11.16 -7.02 2.00
N SER A 139 -10.12 -6.20 2.03
CA SER A 139 -8.95 -6.42 1.18
C SER A 139 -8.04 -7.50 1.76
N ASN A 140 -7.18 -8.11 0.94
CA ASN A 140 -6.22 -9.11 1.40
C ASN A 140 -5.30 -8.60 2.53
N SER A 141 -4.98 -7.29 2.54
CA SER A 141 -4.15 -6.73 3.62
C SER A 141 -4.92 -6.66 4.93
N GLN A 142 -6.19 -6.23 4.85
CA GLN A 142 -7.06 -6.17 6.02
C GLN A 142 -7.32 -7.56 6.59
N MET A 143 -7.56 -8.57 5.74
CA MET A 143 -7.70 -9.95 6.19
C MET A 143 -6.48 -10.44 6.97
N ARG A 144 -5.25 -10.17 6.48
CA ARG A 144 -4.01 -10.50 7.21
C ARG A 144 -3.87 -9.77 8.54
N GLU A 145 -4.53 -8.64 8.69
CA GLU A 145 -4.61 -7.87 9.92
C GLU A 145 -5.85 -8.20 10.76
N GLN A 146 -6.65 -9.19 10.36
CA GLN A 146 -7.92 -9.58 10.98
C GLN A 146 -8.96 -8.45 10.98
N GLY A 147 -8.97 -7.65 9.92
CA GLY A 147 -9.87 -6.52 9.74
C GLY A 147 -10.76 -6.63 8.50
N CYS A 148 -11.86 -5.90 8.52
CA CYS A 148 -12.85 -5.83 7.46
C CYS A 148 -13.67 -4.53 7.52
N TYR A 149 -14.53 -4.35 6.52
CA TYR A 149 -15.53 -3.29 6.50
C TYR A 149 -16.92 -3.86 6.68
N PHE A 150 -17.70 -3.17 7.50
CA PHE A 150 -19.13 -3.34 7.64
C PHE A 150 -19.83 -2.13 7.03
N ILE A 151 -21.09 -2.30 6.64
CA ILE A 151 -21.95 -1.25 6.09
C ILE A 151 -23.28 -1.23 6.83
N GLN A 152 -23.80 -0.04 7.08
CA GLN A 152 -25.17 0.16 7.54
C GLN A 152 -26.11 -0.18 6.38
N ALA A 153 -26.77 -1.33 6.47
CA ALA A 153 -27.72 -1.83 5.49
C ALA A 153 -28.86 -2.54 6.22
N GLU A 154 -30.10 -2.35 5.74
CA GLU A 154 -31.30 -2.91 6.39
C GLU A 154 -31.45 -4.41 6.14
N ASP A 155 -31.08 -4.86 4.94
CA ASP A 155 -31.19 -6.26 4.54
C ASP A 155 -30.01 -6.74 3.67
N GLU A 156 -29.96 -8.04 3.41
CA GLU A 156 -28.94 -8.64 2.55
C GLU A 156 -29.08 -8.20 1.08
N LYS A 157 -30.29 -7.84 0.64
CA LYS A 157 -30.54 -7.39 -0.74
C LYS A 157 -29.83 -6.07 -1.02
N GLU A 158 -29.84 -5.15 -0.06
CA GLU A 158 -29.12 -3.89 -0.14
C GLU A 158 -27.60 -4.12 -0.24
N ILE A 159 -27.07 -5.04 0.57
CA ILE A 159 -25.64 -5.40 0.52
C ILE A 159 -25.28 -6.02 -0.84
N ASN A 160 -26.12 -6.90 -1.37
CA ASN A 160 -25.90 -7.55 -2.65
C ASN A 160 -26.07 -6.59 -3.83
N LEU A 161 -26.99 -5.63 -3.74
CA LEU A 161 -27.11 -4.51 -4.67
C LEU A 161 -25.87 -3.62 -4.64
N PHE A 162 -25.36 -3.30 -3.46
CA PHE A 162 -24.11 -2.55 -3.33
C PHE A 162 -22.93 -3.31 -3.96
N ARG A 163 -22.84 -4.62 -3.73
CA ARG A 163 -21.80 -5.47 -4.33
C ARG A 163 -21.91 -5.52 -5.85
N SER A 164 -23.12 -5.57 -6.41
CA SER A 164 -23.32 -5.59 -7.86
C SER A 164 -22.88 -4.27 -8.52
N GLU A 165 -22.97 -3.14 -7.81
CA GLU A 165 -22.41 -1.87 -8.28
C GLU A 165 -20.88 -1.92 -8.42
N LEU A 166 -20.17 -2.64 -7.55
CA LEU A 166 -18.70 -2.72 -7.58
C LEU A 166 -18.17 -3.46 -8.82
N GLY A 167 -18.95 -4.38 -9.36
CA GLY A 167 -18.58 -5.19 -10.51
C GLY A 167 -19.27 -6.55 -10.53
N GLN A 168 -19.02 -7.27 -11.61
CA GLN A 168 -19.50 -8.63 -11.81
C GLN A 168 -18.43 -9.62 -11.33
N PHE A 169 -18.68 -10.26 -10.19
CA PHE A 169 -17.77 -11.22 -9.58
C PHE A 169 -18.24 -12.65 -9.85
N GLU A 170 -17.65 -13.31 -10.85
CA GLU A 170 -17.95 -14.71 -11.17
C GLU A 170 -17.61 -15.64 -10.00
N LEU A 171 -18.58 -16.47 -9.59
CA LEU A 171 -18.44 -17.51 -8.58
C LEU A 171 -17.73 -18.75 -9.15
N LYS A 172 -16.44 -18.62 -9.52
CA LYS A 172 -15.60 -19.80 -9.84
C LYS A 172 -15.18 -20.54 -8.57
N SER A 173 -14.81 -19.79 -7.53
CA SER A 173 -14.59 -20.28 -6.18
C SER A 173 -14.74 -19.14 -5.18
N VAL A 174 -15.22 -19.44 -3.97
CA VAL A 174 -15.46 -18.42 -2.93
C VAL A 174 -14.18 -17.62 -2.61
N PRO A 175 -13.00 -18.25 -2.39
CA PRO A 175 -11.78 -17.49 -2.11
C PRO A 175 -11.36 -16.59 -3.28
N LYS A 176 -11.55 -17.04 -4.52
CA LYS A 176 -11.19 -16.25 -5.71
C LYS A 176 -12.14 -15.06 -5.88
N MET A 177 -13.44 -15.28 -5.70
CA MET A 177 -14.46 -14.24 -5.70
C MET A 177 -14.16 -13.19 -4.63
N MET A 178 -13.89 -13.61 -3.39
CA MET A 178 -13.50 -12.73 -2.28
C MET A 178 -12.23 -11.95 -2.58
N ALA A 179 -11.23 -12.57 -3.21
CA ALA A 179 -10.01 -11.90 -3.64
C ALA A 179 -10.24 -10.91 -4.81
N ARG A 180 -11.32 -11.05 -5.58
CA ARG A 180 -11.71 -10.07 -6.62
C ARG A 180 -12.46 -8.89 -6.00
N LEU A 181 -13.48 -9.17 -5.19
CA LEU A 181 -14.21 -8.17 -4.41
C LEU A 181 -13.26 -7.35 -3.53
N GLY A 182 -12.32 -8.02 -2.86
CA GLY A 182 -11.30 -7.41 -1.99
C GLY A 182 -10.38 -6.40 -2.69
N GLN A 183 -10.32 -6.39 -4.03
CA GLN A 183 -9.55 -5.38 -4.76
C GLN A 183 -10.19 -3.99 -4.66
N CYS A 184 -11.52 -3.91 -4.56
CA CYS A 184 -12.24 -2.65 -4.38
C CYS A 184 -12.01 -2.01 -3.02
N PHE A 185 -11.57 -2.80 -2.02
CA PHE A 185 -11.21 -2.34 -0.67
C PHE A 185 -9.73 -1.95 -0.54
N THR A 186 -8.94 -2.08 -1.61
CA THR A 186 -7.56 -1.62 -1.60
C THR A 186 -7.55 -0.09 -1.48
N GLN A 187 -6.81 0.44 -0.52
CA GLN A 187 -6.61 1.88 -0.40
C GLN A 187 -5.94 2.42 -1.67
N SER A 188 -6.59 3.39 -2.31
CA SER A 188 -6.16 3.93 -3.59
C SER A 188 -6.59 5.38 -3.72
N CYS A 189 -5.70 6.21 -4.26
CA CYS A 189 -5.97 7.59 -4.57
C CYS A 189 -6.62 7.67 -5.96
N LYS A 190 -7.85 8.19 -6.04
CA LYS A 190 -8.50 8.53 -7.31
C LYS A 190 -7.79 9.74 -7.91
N VAL A 191 -7.26 9.62 -9.12
CA VAL A 191 -6.47 10.69 -9.75
C VAL A 191 -7.16 11.22 -11.00
N GLY A 192 -7.04 12.54 -11.19
CA GLY A 192 -7.49 13.22 -12.40
C GLY A 192 -9.01 13.23 -12.57
N LYS A 193 -9.43 13.47 -13.81
CA LYS A 193 -10.83 13.48 -14.22
C LYS A 193 -11.28 12.06 -14.60
N GLU A 194 -12.58 11.94 -14.85
CA GLU A 194 -13.14 10.72 -15.44
C GLU A 194 -12.41 10.42 -16.76
N MET A 195 -11.96 9.18 -16.93
CA MET A 195 -11.22 8.77 -18.10
C MET A 195 -12.20 8.34 -19.20
N PRO A 196 -12.28 9.07 -20.33
CA PRO A 196 -13.20 8.75 -21.41
C PRO A 196 -12.92 7.37 -21.99
N ARG A 197 -13.95 6.66 -22.48
CA ARG A 197 -13.80 5.35 -23.13
C ARG A 197 -12.83 5.36 -24.30
N GLU A 198 -12.71 6.50 -24.98
CA GLU A 198 -11.77 6.74 -26.10
C GLU A 198 -10.31 6.78 -25.68
N LYS A 199 -10.02 7.12 -24.43
CA LYS A 199 -8.64 7.30 -23.96
C LYS A 199 -7.98 6.02 -23.46
N TYR A 200 -8.66 4.88 -23.54
CA TYR A 200 -8.07 3.61 -23.13
C TYR A 200 -8.54 2.45 -23.97
N ASP A 201 -7.68 1.45 -24.12
CA ASP A 201 -8.06 0.19 -24.75
C ASP A 201 -7.29 -1.02 -24.22
N ARG A 202 -7.53 -2.18 -24.82
CA ARG A 202 -6.82 -3.41 -24.54
C ARG A 202 -5.70 -3.63 -25.54
N THR A 203 -4.55 -4.06 -25.05
CA THR A 203 -3.46 -4.62 -25.86
C THR A 203 -3.38 -6.14 -25.64
N TYR A 204 -2.38 -6.80 -26.20
CA TYR A 204 -2.18 -8.24 -26.07
C TYR A 204 -1.18 -8.59 -24.97
N ASP A 205 -1.34 -9.79 -24.43
CA ASP A 205 -0.36 -10.39 -23.54
C ASP A 205 0.77 -11.04 -24.34
N TYR A 206 2.00 -10.93 -23.84
CA TYR A 206 3.14 -11.68 -24.35
C TYR A 206 3.09 -13.09 -23.79
N VAL A 207 2.70 -14.03 -24.64
CA VAL A 207 2.56 -15.44 -24.27
C VAL A 207 3.68 -16.24 -24.94
N GLY A 208 4.36 -17.07 -24.17
CA GLY A 208 5.19 -18.13 -24.72
C GLY A 208 4.97 -19.44 -23.98
N ILE A 209 5.93 -20.35 -24.07
CA ILE A 209 5.76 -21.74 -23.66
C ILE A 209 6.56 -21.99 -22.39
N ASN A 210 5.92 -22.55 -21.35
CA ASN A 210 6.62 -22.98 -20.15
C ASN A 210 7.17 -24.40 -20.32
N ASN A 211 8.48 -24.53 -20.55
CA ASN A 211 9.14 -25.84 -20.66
C ASN A 211 9.37 -26.53 -19.29
N ARG A 212 8.77 -26.05 -18.19
CA ARG A 212 8.86 -26.70 -16.89
C ARG A 212 7.96 -27.94 -16.81
N LYS A 213 8.47 -29.06 -17.35
CA LYS A 213 8.07 -30.46 -17.06
C LYS A 213 6.56 -30.75 -16.98
N LYS A 214 5.75 -30.13 -17.84
CA LYS A 214 4.37 -30.56 -18.09
C LYS A 214 4.23 -30.90 -19.56
N ASP A 215 3.59 -32.02 -19.85
CA ASP A 215 3.24 -32.47 -21.19
C ASP A 215 1.70 -32.55 -21.28
N PRO A 216 1.04 -31.70 -22.09
CA PRO A 216 1.61 -30.66 -22.96
C PRO A 216 2.09 -29.42 -22.16
N PRO A 217 3.03 -28.64 -22.71
CA PRO A 217 3.56 -27.47 -22.04
C PRO A 217 2.49 -26.38 -21.93
N GLU A 218 2.32 -25.84 -20.73
CA GLU A 218 1.32 -24.80 -20.46
C GLU A 218 1.79 -23.43 -20.98
N PRO A 219 0.88 -22.61 -21.54
CA PRO A 219 1.20 -21.25 -21.95
C PRO A 219 1.59 -20.41 -20.72
N PHE A 220 2.66 -19.63 -20.84
CA PHE A 220 3.14 -18.71 -19.82
C PHE A 220 3.01 -17.27 -20.30
N VAL A 221 2.40 -16.43 -19.47
CA VAL A 221 2.19 -15.01 -19.76
C VAL A 221 3.33 -14.19 -19.15
N TYR A 222 4.27 -13.74 -19.98
CA TYR A 222 5.42 -12.93 -19.55
C TYR A 222 5.02 -11.52 -19.12
N SER A 223 3.96 -10.97 -19.72
CA SER A 223 3.44 -9.64 -19.42
C SER A 223 2.41 -9.61 -18.28
N ASP A 224 2.27 -10.69 -17.48
CA ASP A 224 1.19 -10.80 -16.49
C ASP A 224 1.16 -9.60 -15.54
N GLY A 225 0.04 -8.88 -15.59
CA GLY A 225 -0.19 -7.75 -14.71
C GLY A 225 0.48 -6.44 -15.14
N ASN A 226 1.12 -6.38 -16.31
CA ASN A 226 1.76 -5.17 -16.84
C ASN A 226 0.96 -4.58 -17.99
N GLY A 227 0.84 -3.26 -18.01
CA GLY A 227 0.32 -2.46 -19.13
C GLY A 227 1.17 -1.21 -19.25
N TYR A 228 0.77 -0.28 -20.11
CA TYR A 228 1.49 0.98 -20.28
C TYR A 228 0.55 2.16 -20.50
N MET A 229 1.09 3.36 -20.30
CA MET A 229 0.37 4.63 -20.39
C MET A 229 1.23 5.69 -21.04
N SER A 230 0.58 6.74 -21.55
CA SER A 230 1.25 7.87 -22.17
C SER A 230 2.00 8.71 -21.12
N LEU A 231 3.09 9.35 -21.55
CA LEU A 231 3.82 10.31 -20.72
C LEU A 231 2.94 11.52 -20.38
N ALA A 232 2.14 12.01 -21.33
CA ALA A 232 1.21 13.10 -21.07
C ALA A 232 0.25 12.76 -19.92
N PHE A 233 -0.34 11.57 -19.93
CA PHE A 233 -1.24 11.14 -18.85
C PHE A 233 -0.50 10.95 -17.51
N ALA A 234 0.72 10.41 -17.54
CA ALA A 234 1.55 10.30 -16.33
C ALA A 234 1.92 11.67 -15.73
N GLN A 235 2.17 12.67 -16.58
CA GLN A 235 2.39 14.06 -16.16
C GLN A 235 1.12 14.66 -15.54
N ASP A 236 -0.05 14.42 -16.11
CA ASP A 236 -1.32 14.90 -15.56
C ASP A 236 -1.63 14.28 -14.19
N ILE A 237 -1.36 12.98 -14.02
CA ILE A 237 -1.42 12.31 -12.71
C ILE A 237 -0.46 12.99 -11.72
N SER A 238 0.77 13.28 -12.15
CA SER A 238 1.79 13.87 -11.29
C SER A 238 1.45 15.32 -10.88
N LYS A 239 0.86 16.09 -11.81
CA LYS A 239 0.32 17.43 -11.53
C LYS A 239 -0.85 17.36 -10.55
N PHE A 240 -1.80 16.45 -10.76
CA PHE A 240 -2.93 16.25 -9.85
C PHE A 240 -2.46 15.89 -8.43
N LEU A 241 -1.47 15.00 -8.32
CA LEU A 241 -0.88 14.59 -7.05
C LEU A 241 0.10 15.63 -6.45
N LYS A 242 0.27 16.78 -7.11
CA LYS A 242 1.19 17.87 -6.71
C LYS A 242 2.62 17.37 -6.48
N TYR A 243 3.11 16.50 -7.37
CA TYR A 243 4.47 15.96 -7.32
C TYR A 243 5.54 16.90 -7.91
N GLN A 244 5.19 18.16 -8.19
CA GLN A 244 6.09 19.14 -8.81
C GLN A 244 6.70 18.56 -10.11
N ASP A 245 8.02 18.60 -10.26
CA ASP A 245 8.75 18.14 -11.45
C ASP A 245 8.98 16.62 -11.51
N PHE A 246 8.40 15.85 -10.58
CA PHE A 246 8.59 14.41 -10.52
C PHE A 246 7.46 13.66 -11.24
N VAL A 247 7.82 12.90 -12.27
CA VAL A 247 6.95 11.93 -12.94
C VAL A 247 7.47 10.51 -12.66
N PRO A 248 6.70 9.66 -11.96
CA PRO A 248 7.05 8.26 -11.77
C PRO A 248 7.14 7.49 -13.10
N CYS A 249 8.10 6.58 -13.23
CA CYS A 249 8.23 5.74 -14.43
C CYS A 249 7.17 4.63 -14.52
N CYS A 250 6.56 4.25 -13.40
CA CYS A 250 5.43 3.32 -13.39
C CYS A 250 4.54 3.51 -12.17
N PHE A 251 3.30 3.06 -12.32
CA PHE A 251 2.23 3.19 -11.34
C PHE A 251 1.59 1.83 -11.09
N GLN A 252 1.55 1.41 -9.84
CA GLN A 252 0.67 0.33 -9.43
C GLN A 252 -0.73 0.91 -9.26
N SER A 253 -1.69 0.39 -10.02
CA SER A 253 -3.02 0.99 -10.06
C SER A 253 -4.16 -0.03 -10.03
N ARG A 254 -5.35 0.53 -9.86
CA ARG A 254 -6.63 -0.12 -10.09
C ARG A 254 -7.40 0.75 -11.07
N PHE A 255 -7.95 0.13 -12.10
CA PHE A 255 -8.77 0.83 -13.07
C PHE A 255 -9.89 -0.10 -13.51
N ARG A 256 -11.16 0.24 -13.23
CA ARG A 256 -12.28 -0.71 -13.43
C ARG A 256 -11.95 -2.07 -12.78
N GLY A 257 -12.14 -3.18 -13.48
CA GLY A 257 -11.70 -4.51 -13.03
C GLY A 257 -10.23 -4.84 -13.32
N PHE A 258 -9.45 -3.91 -13.86
CA PHE A 258 -8.02 -4.08 -14.13
C PHE A 258 -7.17 -3.80 -12.88
N LYS A 259 -6.22 -4.69 -12.64
CA LYS A 259 -5.22 -4.59 -11.57
C LYS A 259 -3.84 -4.92 -12.13
N GLY A 260 -2.90 -4.02 -11.92
CA GLY A 260 -1.54 -4.23 -12.38
C GLY A 260 -0.61 -3.04 -12.16
N ILE A 261 0.48 -3.06 -12.90
CA ILE A 261 1.44 -1.99 -13.09
C ILE A 261 1.18 -1.37 -14.47
N HIS A 262 1.18 -0.06 -14.57
CA HIS A 262 1.23 0.66 -15.84
C HIS A 262 2.55 1.42 -15.93
N VAL A 263 3.33 1.13 -16.96
CA VAL A 263 4.63 1.75 -17.24
C VAL A 263 4.42 2.97 -18.12
N VAL A 264 5.15 4.04 -17.87
CA VAL A 264 5.14 5.21 -18.75
C VAL A 264 5.92 4.88 -20.01
N ASN A 265 5.25 4.94 -21.16
CA ASN A 265 5.84 4.66 -22.47
C ASN A 265 5.69 5.90 -23.37
N PRO A 266 6.76 6.70 -23.55
CA PRO A 266 6.74 7.87 -24.43
C PRO A 266 6.43 7.58 -25.90
N GLU A 267 6.57 6.33 -26.38
CA GLU A 267 6.18 6.00 -27.75
C GLU A 267 4.67 6.11 -27.97
N LEU A 268 3.87 5.95 -26.92
CA LEU A 268 2.44 6.13 -27.04
C LEU A 268 2.10 7.58 -27.38
N ASP A 269 2.82 8.55 -26.82
CA ASP A 269 2.66 9.97 -27.17
C ASP A 269 3.09 10.24 -28.62
N ARG A 270 4.17 9.61 -29.10
CA ARG A 270 4.61 9.75 -30.50
C ARG A 270 3.59 9.17 -31.48
N LEU A 271 3.03 8.00 -31.17
CA LEU A 271 1.95 7.39 -31.95
C LEU A 271 0.69 8.26 -31.96
N ASN A 272 0.34 8.87 -30.82
CA ASN A 272 -0.79 9.79 -30.73
C ASN A 272 -0.56 11.05 -31.58
N ALA A 273 0.66 11.62 -31.57
CA ALA A 273 1.01 12.78 -32.38
C ALA A 273 0.96 12.45 -33.89
N TRP A 274 1.56 11.33 -34.30
CA TRP A 274 1.51 10.87 -35.68
C TRP A 274 0.07 10.63 -36.16
N ALA A 275 -0.77 10.02 -35.33
CA ALA A 275 -2.17 9.81 -35.67
C ALA A 275 -2.95 11.13 -35.78
N ALA A 276 -2.64 12.13 -34.95
CA ALA A 276 -3.22 13.46 -35.04
C ALA A 276 -2.89 14.14 -36.37
N GLU A 277 -1.62 14.10 -36.77
CA GLU A 277 -1.14 14.68 -38.03
C GLU A 277 -1.77 14.02 -39.27
N ASN A 278 -2.11 12.73 -39.17
CA ASN A 278 -2.71 11.97 -40.26
C ASN A 278 -4.26 11.91 -40.19
N GLY A 279 -4.89 12.63 -39.26
CA GLY A 279 -6.35 12.65 -39.11
C GLY A 279 -6.96 11.31 -38.67
N LEU A 280 -6.18 10.46 -38.00
CA LEU A 280 -6.56 9.09 -37.61
C LEU A 280 -7.09 8.97 -36.16
N LEU A 281 -7.28 10.09 -35.46
CA LEU A 281 -7.78 10.10 -34.07
C LEU A 281 -9.25 9.68 -33.95
N ASP A 282 -10.04 9.82 -35.01
CA ASP A 282 -11.50 9.60 -34.99
C ASP A 282 -11.94 8.19 -35.47
N GLY A 283 -10.99 7.33 -35.86
CA GLY A 283 -11.27 6.04 -36.47
C GLY A 283 -11.35 4.88 -35.47
N LYS A 284 -12.48 4.65 -34.79
CA LYS A 284 -12.69 3.40 -34.02
C LYS A 284 -12.91 2.21 -34.95
N LYS A 285 -11.84 1.69 -35.56
CA LYS A 285 -11.78 0.27 -35.94
C LYS A 285 -11.30 -0.53 -34.74
N LYS A 286 -11.95 -1.68 -34.51
CA LYS A 286 -11.69 -2.56 -33.37
C LYS A 286 -10.24 -3.08 -33.48
N GLY A 287 -9.34 -2.56 -32.65
CA GLY A 287 -7.89 -2.89 -32.67
C GLY A 287 -6.97 -1.81 -33.24
N GLU A 288 -7.50 -0.66 -33.68
CA GLU A 288 -6.74 0.45 -34.29
C GLU A 288 -7.08 1.80 -33.63
N ALA A 289 -7.27 1.81 -32.30
CA ALA A 289 -7.55 3.05 -31.58
C ALA A 289 -6.25 3.85 -31.34
N PHE A 290 -6.15 5.01 -31.97
CA PHE A 290 -5.11 6.01 -31.69
C PHE A 290 -5.60 7.04 -30.65
N GLY A 291 -4.70 7.85 -30.11
CA GLY A 291 -5.05 8.88 -29.12
C GLY A 291 -5.25 8.32 -27.70
N LEU A 292 -4.72 7.14 -27.43
CA LEU A 292 -4.87 6.41 -26.17
C LEU A 292 -3.91 6.94 -25.09
N ASP A 293 -4.41 7.03 -23.86
CA ASP A 293 -3.64 7.38 -22.67
C ASP A 293 -3.30 6.16 -21.80
N LEU A 294 -4.09 5.08 -21.91
CA LEU A 294 -3.93 3.88 -21.11
C LEU A 294 -4.19 2.60 -21.93
N LEU A 295 -3.26 1.66 -21.86
CA LEU A 295 -3.39 0.34 -22.47
C LEU A 295 -3.29 -0.76 -21.42
N CYS A 296 -4.36 -1.54 -21.31
CA CYS A 296 -4.49 -2.64 -20.36
C CYS A 296 -4.35 -3.99 -21.05
N ARG A 297 -3.81 -4.99 -20.38
CA ARG A 297 -3.71 -6.37 -20.89
C ARG A 297 -4.82 -7.28 -20.36
N PRO A 298 -5.19 -8.37 -21.07
CA PRO A 298 -6.15 -9.36 -20.58
C PRO A 298 -5.75 -9.93 -19.21
N SER A 299 -4.47 -10.20 -19.00
CA SER A 299 -3.93 -10.66 -17.71
C SER A 299 -4.23 -9.70 -16.56
N GLN A 300 -4.40 -8.40 -16.82
CA GLN A 300 -4.76 -7.42 -15.78
C GLN A 300 -6.25 -7.45 -15.43
N GLU A 301 -7.14 -7.90 -16.31
CA GLU A 301 -8.59 -7.93 -16.07
C GLU A 301 -8.95 -9.02 -15.07
N LYS A 302 -9.44 -8.64 -13.89
CA LYS A 302 -9.75 -9.58 -12.81
C LYS A 302 -11.25 -9.83 -12.64
N PHE A 303 -12.09 -8.90 -13.09
CA PHE A 303 -13.55 -8.96 -13.12
C PHE A 303 -14.08 -7.90 -14.10
N ARG A 304 -15.35 -7.98 -14.51
CA ARG A 304 -15.96 -6.99 -15.41
C ARG A 304 -16.75 -5.94 -14.63
N THR A 305 -16.88 -4.74 -15.19
CA THR A 305 -17.67 -3.66 -14.60
C THR A 305 -18.62 -3.09 -15.63
N GLY A 306 -19.89 -2.92 -15.26
CA GLY A 306 -20.93 -2.36 -16.15
C GLY A 306 -21.03 -0.83 -16.13
N LYS A 307 -20.21 -0.12 -15.33
CA LYS A 307 -20.25 1.34 -15.22
C LYS A 307 -19.53 2.04 -16.39
N ASP A 308 -20.09 3.17 -16.80
CA ASP A 308 -19.49 4.05 -17.82
C ASP A 308 -18.45 4.99 -17.18
N LYS A 309 -18.76 5.57 -16.01
CA LYS A 309 -17.83 6.46 -15.30
C LYS A 309 -16.66 5.70 -14.69
N CYS A 310 -15.46 5.97 -15.20
CA CYS A 310 -14.25 5.26 -14.79
C CYS A 310 -13.14 6.22 -14.41
N TYR A 311 -12.55 5.98 -13.24
CA TYR A 311 -11.41 6.77 -12.76
C TYR A 311 -10.20 5.88 -12.62
N TYR A 312 -9.04 6.43 -12.94
CA TYR A 312 -7.76 5.78 -12.67
C TYR A 312 -7.42 5.94 -11.18
N GLU A 313 -7.04 4.85 -10.52
CA GLU A 313 -6.75 4.87 -9.09
C GLU A 313 -5.31 4.40 -8.85
N VAL A 314 -4.49 5.27 -8.26
CA VAL A 314 -3.10 4.98 -7.93
C VAL A 314 -3.02 4.34 -6.54
N VAL A 315 -2.41 3.16 -6.46
CA VAL A 315 -2.13 2.46 -5.19
C VAL A 315 -0.72 2.77 -4.71
N LYS A 316 0.25 2.69 -5.62
CA LYS A 316 1.66 2.94 -5.33
C LYS A 316 2.36 3.47 -6.57
N ILE A 317 3.34 4.33 -6.38
CA ILE A 317 4.20 4.83 -7.46
C ILE A 317 5.59 4.22 -7.37
N SER A 318 6.33 4.22 -8.48
CA SER A 318 7.76 3.91 -8.47
C SER A 318 8.51 4.93 -7.62
N ALA A 319 9.17 4.47 -6.57
CA ALA A 319 9.97 5.29 -5.67
C ALA A 319 11.08 4.46 -5.01
N PRO A 320 12.24 5.06 -4.67
CA PRO A 320 13.33 4.37 -3.99
C PRO A 320 12.84 3.65 -2.73
N SER A 321 13.02 2.33 -2.65
CA SER A 321 12.51 1.49 -1.56
C SER A 321 13.62 0.57 -1.02
N PRO A 322 13.86 0.56 0.29
CA PRO A 322 14.84 -0.35 0.90
C PRO A 322 14.35 -1.79 0.82
N VAL A 323 15.28 -2.73 0.91
CA VAL A 323 14.99 -4.17 0.95
C VAL A 323 15.63 -4.79 2.19
N CYS A 324 14.99 -5.84 2.69
CA CYS A 324 15.51 -6.66 3.77
C CYS A 324 15.49 -8.12 3.33
N LEU A 325 16.46 -8.91 3.78
CA LEU A 325 16.31 -10.36 3.82
C LEU A 325 15.26 -10.69 4.87
N ASN A 326 14.41 -11.66 4.55
CA ASN A 326 13.42 -12.20 5.47
C ASN A 326 13.64 -13.71 5.60
N ARG A 327 13.03 -14.33 6.61
CA ARG A 327 13.13 -15.78 6.84
C ARG A 327 12.86 -16.62 5.58
N PRO A 328 11.79 -16.39 4.79
CA PRO A 328 11.58 -17.13 3.54
C PRO A 328 12.74 -17.02 2.54
N PHE A 329 13.26 -15.81 2.30
CA PHE A 329 14.38 -15.60 1.39
C PHE A 329 15.66 -16.26 1.89
N ILE A 330 15.96 -16.17 3.18
CA ILE A 330 17.13 -16.81 3.78
C ILE A 330 17.03 -18.33 3.57
N ASN A 331 15.87 -18.94 3.82
CA ASN A 331 15.67 -20.37 3.60
C ASN A 331 15.86 -20.78 2.13
N ILE A 332 15.38 -19.96 1.18
CA ILE A 332 15.57 -20.23 -0.25
C ILE A 332 17.05 -20.11 -0.62
N LEU A 333 17.72 -19.06 -0.17
CA LEU A 333 19.16 -18.85 -0.42
C LEU A 333 19.99 -20.00 0.15
N ASP A 334 19.67 -20.45 1.36
CA ASP A 334 20.32 -21.58 2.03
C ASP A 334 20.22 -22.85 1.18
N GLN A 335 19.00 -23.25 0.81
CA GLN A 335 18.74 -24.46 0.01
C GLN A 335 19.36 -24.37 -1.40
N VAL A 336 19.12 -23.28 -2.13
CA VAL A 336 19.60 -23.13 -3.51
C VAL A 336 21.12 -23.06 -3.56
N SER A 337 21.76 -22.36 -2.63
CA SER A 337 23.22 -22.28 -2.59
C SER A 337 23.87 -23.62 -2.23
N ALA A 338 23.27 -24.40 -1.32
CA ALA A 338 23.71 -25.75 -0.98
C ALA A 338 23.63 -26.70 -2.18
N MET A 339 22.56 -26.59 -2.98
CA MET A 339 22.39 -27.39 -4.20
C MET A 339 23.38 -27.02 -5.31
N GLN A 340 23.89 -25.78 -5.34
CA GLN A 340 24.82 -25.33 -6.37
C GLN A 340 26.25 -25.82 -6.12
N SER A 341 26.81 -25.55 -4.94
CA SER A 341 28.12 -26.07 -4.51
C SER A 341 28.40 -25.71 -3.06
N TYR A 342 29.28 -26.47 -2.40
CA TYR A 342 29.74 -26.15 -1.04
C TYR A 342 30.37 -24.75 -0.94
N GLN A 343 31.17 -24.34 -1.94
CA GLN A 343 31.81 -23.03 -1.96
C GLN A 343 30.79 -21.89 -2.07
N CYS A 344 29.80 -22.03 -2.98
CA CYS A 344 28.70 -21.06 -3.12
C CYS A 344 27.92 -20.94 -1.80
N HIS A 345 27.56 -22.07 -1.20
CA HIS A 345 26.85 -22.11 0.08
C HIS A 345 27.61 -21.37 1.19
N LYS A 346 28.90 -21.69 1.36
CA LYS A 346 29.75 -21.00 2.35
C LYS A 346 29.82 -19.49 2.11
N GLN A 347 29.91 -19.04 0.86
CA GLN A 347 29.92 -17.61 0.52
C GLN A 347 28.60 -16.92 0.85
N VAL A 348 27.46 -17.53 0.50
CA VAL A 348 26.13 -16.97 0.77
C VAL A 348 25.86 -16.89 2.27
N VAL A 349 26.19 -17.94 3.02
CA VAL A 349 26.08 -17.97 4.49
C VAL A 349 26.93 -16.87 5.12
N ASN A 350 28.21 -16.79 4.75
CA ASN A 350 29.09 -15.73 5.26
C ASN A 350 28.57 -14.33 4.91
N ARG A 351 27.98 -14.15 3.73
CA ARG A 351 27.41 -12.87 3.33
C ARG A 351 26.18 -12.49 4.17
N CYS A 352 25.32 -13.45 4.50
CA CYS A 352 24.19 -13.23 5.40
C CYS A 352 24.66 -12.80 6.80
N PHE A 353 25.70 -13.46 7.35
CA PHE A 353 26.29 -13.05 8.62
C PHE A 353 26.92 -11.66 8.57
N GLN A 354 27.68 -11.34 7.51
CA GLN A 354 28.22 -9.98 7.33
C GLN A 354 27.13 -8.91 7.30
N LEU A 355 26.01 -9.17 6.63
CA LEU A 355 24.87 -8.22 6.61
C LEU A 355 24.24 -8.07 8.00
N LEU A 356 24.16 -9.15 8.77
CA LEU A 356 23.71 -9.10 10.15
C LEU A 356 24.68 -8.30 11.02
N ASP A 357 25.98 -8.51 10.89
CA ASP A 357 27.02 -7.78 11.65
C ASP A 357 26.98 -6.29 11.34
N ILE A 358 26.83 -5.91 10.06
CA ILE A 358 26.66 -4.51 9.66
C ILE A 358 25.45 -3.89 10.37
N GLN A 359 24.33 -4.60 10.43
CA GLN A 359 23.12 -4.11 11.10
C GLN A 359 23.31 -4.01 12.62
N LEU A 360 23.92 -5.00 13.26
CA LEU A 360 24.19 -5.01 14.70
C LEU A 360 25.16 -3.88 15.09
N ASN A 361 26.22 -3.69 14.31
CA ASN A 361 27.16 -2.58 14.50
C ASN A 361 26.46 -1.23 14.28
N GLY A 362 25.56 -1.11 13.30
CA GLY A 362 24.75 0.10 13.12
C GLY A 362 23.87 0.41 14.34
N ILE A 363 23.30 -0.62 14.98
CA ILE A 363 22.54 -0.46 16.23
C ILE A 363 23.46 -0.01 17.37
N ALA A 364 24.61 -0.68 17.55
CA ALA A 364 25.57 -0.34 18.60
C ALA A 364 26.08 1.10 18.45
N ASN A 365 26.49 1.49 17.24
CA ASN A 365 26.94 2.84 16.91
C ASN A 365 25.84 3.87 17.15
N SER A 366 24.57 3.57 16.85
CA SER A 366 23.47 4.50 17.14
C SER A 366 23.27 4.79 18.64
N LEU A 367 23.82 3.96 19.52
CA LEU A 367 23.72 4.12 20.98
C LEU A 367 24.95 4.80 21.60
N THR A 368 26.06 4.89 20.87
CA THR A 368 27.36 5.38 21.37
C THR A 368 27.91 6.58 20.60
N ASP A 369 27.60 6.68 19.30
CA ASP A 369 28.09 7.73 18.41
C ASP A 369 26.97 8.72 18.04
N GLU A 370 27.26 10.00 18.23
CA GLU A 370 26.30 11.09 18.07
C GLU A 370 25.81 11.28 16.61
N LYS A 371 26.68 11.03 15.62
CA LYS A 371 26.32 11.15 14.20
C LYS A 371 25.36 10.04 13.80
N TRP A 372 25.61 8.82 14.27
CA TRP A 372 24.74 7.67 14.03
C TRP A 372 23.42 7.80 14.78
N ALA A 373 23.45 8.29 16.03
CA ALA A 373 22.26 8.60 16.81
C ALA A 373 21.34 9.58 16.07
N ARG A 374 21.89 10.70 15.56
CA ARG A 374 21.15 11.69 14.77
C ARG A 374 20.52 11.09 13.52
N THR A 375 21.31 10.32 12.77
CA THR A 375 20.83 9.65 11.56
C THR A 375 19.66 8.72 11.89
N LYS A 376 19.77 7.95 12.98
CA LYS A 376 18.74 7.00 13.39
C LYS A 376 17.48 7.68 13.91
N LEU A 377 17.62 8.75 14.69
CA LEU A 377 16.52 9.56 15.18
C LEU A 377 15.83 10.32 14.04
N GLY A 378 16.57 10.74 13.01
CA GLY A 378 16.04 11.34 11.79
C GLY A 378 15.15 10.41 10.96
N GLU A 379 15.18 9.09 11.20
CA GLU A 379 14.23 8.14 10.61
C GLU A 379 12.84 8.17 11.26
N PHE A 380 12.72 8.72 12.48
CA PHE A 380 11.43 8.81 13.18
C PHE A 380 10.52 9.87 12.53
N PRO A 381 9.19 9.76 12.70
CA PRO A 381 8.26 10.80 12.28
C PRO A 381 8.72 12.17 12.81
N ARG A 382 8.87 13.14 11.91
CA ARG A 382 9.57 14.41 12.14
C ARG A 382 8.76 15.39 13.00
N LEU A 383 8.62 15.09 14.29
CA LEU A 383 8.13 16.06 15.27
C LEU A 383 9.27 16.95 15.79
N ILE A 384 10.52 16.49 15.71
CA ILE A 384 11.69 17.19 16.25
C ILE A 384 12.79 17.24 15.17
N MET A 385 13.34 18.44 14.90
CA MET A 385 14.46 18.61 13.97
C MET A 385 15.80 18.32 14.68
N PHE A 386 16.16 17.05 14.76
CA PHE A 386 17.38 16.59 15.45
C PHE A 386 18.66 17.25 14.94
N ASP A 387 18.75 17.57 13.64
CA ASP A 387 19.92 18.21 13.03
C ASP A 387 20.18 19.65 13.52
N VAL A 388 19.15 20.32 14.07
CA VAL A 388 19.25 21.70 14.58
C VAL A 388 19.70 21.74 16.03
N MET A 389 19.47 20.65 16.79
CA MET A 389 19.87 20.54 18.20
C MET A 389 21.37 20.22 18.33
N ARG A 390 22.23 21.18 17.98
CA ARG A 390 23.70 21.01 18.03
C ARG A 390 24.27 21.03 19.45
N ASN A 391 23.55 21.63 20.40
CA ASN A 391 24.01 21.81 21.79
C ASN A 391 23.57 20.67 22.73
N VAL A 392 22.90 19.65 22.20
CA VAL A 392 22.42 18.49 22.98
C VAL A 392 23.12 17.24 22.47
N ASN A 393 23.72 16.48 23.40
CA ASN A 393 24.25 15.16 23.10
C ASN A 393 23.12 14.13 23.21
N LEU A 394 22.66 13.64 22.05
CA LEU A 394 21.50 12.74 21.95
C LEU A 394 21.79 11.35 22.53
N THR A 395 23.06 10.94 22.62
CA THR A 395 23.43 9.63 23.19
C THR A 395 23.37 9.60 24.73
N THR A 396 23.56 10.76 25.37
CA THR A 396 23.60 10.89 26.84
C THR A 396 22.30 11.44 27.42
N GLU A 397 21.62 12.32 26.70
CA GLU A 397 20.38 12.93 27.18
C GLU A 397 19.30 11.83 27.40
N PRO A 398 18.67 11.76 28.59
CA PRO A 398 17.78 10.65 28.97
C PRO A 398 16.64 10.35 27.99
N PHE A 399 15.96 11.37 27.46
CA PHE A 399 14.83 11.19 26.55
C PHE A 399 15.27 10.60 25.20
N PHE A 400 16.27 11.18 24.54
CA PHE A 400 16.79 10.69 23.26
C PHE A 400 17.47 9.32 23.42
N ARG A 401 18.19 9.10 24.53
CA ARG A 401 18.77 7.80 24.85
C ARG A 401 17.69 6.73 25.05
N ALA A 402 16.57 7.05 25.70
CA ALA A 402 15.44 6.14 25.83
C ALA A 402 14.80 5.82 24.47
N LEU A 403 14.69 6.81 23.58
CA LEU A 403 14.17 6.63 22.23
C LEU A 403 15.09 5.74 21.38
N LEU A 404 16.41 5.97 21.42
CA LEU A 404 17.42 5.14 20.75
C LEU A 404 17.40 3.69 21.28
N ARG A 405 17.36 3.49 22.60
CA ARG A 405 17.22 2.16 23.22
C ARG A 405 15.95 1.44 22.77
N THR A 406 14.84 2.17 22.67
CA THR A 406 13.57 1.63 22.17
C THR A 406 13.66 1.26 20.70
N SER A 407 14.29 2.09 19.88
CA SER A 407 14.58 1.80 18.46
C SER A 407 15.40 0.52 18.30
N ALA A 408 16.47 0.39 19.10
CA ALA A 408 17.33 -0.79 19.12
C ALA A 408 16.54 -2.04 19.52
N ARG A 409 15.77 -1.99 20.62
CA ARG A 409 14.89 -3.09 21.06
C ARG A 409 13.88 -3.50 19.99
N CYS A 410 13.22 -2.54 19.34
CA CYS A 410 12.29 -2.79 18.24
C CYS A 410 12.97 -3.48 17.05
N THR A 411 14.19 -3.06 16.70
CA THR A 411 14.96 -3.65 15.60
C THR A 411 15.41 -5.07 15.93
N LEU A 412 15.95 -5.29 17.13
CA LEU A 412 16.34 -6.62 17.62
C LEU A 412 15.15 -7.57 17.72
N LYS A 413 13.99 -7.08 18.14
CA LYS A 413 12.74 -7.85 18.15
C LYS A 413 12.36 -8.32 16.74
N LYS A 414 12.41 -7.43 15.73
CA LYS A 414 12.16 -7.79 14.33
C LYS A 414 13.18 -8.81 13.79
N LEU A 415 14.45 -8.68 14.17
CA LEU A 415 15.48 -9.67 13.83
C LEU A 415 15.15 -11.04 14.42
N ARG A 416 14.86 -11.11 15.73
CA ARG A 416 14.53 -12.37 16.42
C ARG A 416 13.26 -13.02 15.89
N GLU A 417 12.20 -12.25 15.67
CA GLU A 417 10.88 -12.78 15.34
C GLU A 417 10.69 -13.06 13.84
N LYS A 418 11.34 -12.26 12.97
CA LYS A 418 11.10 -12.29 11.51
C LYS A 418 12.35 -12.58 10.69
N MET A 419 13.53 -12.65 11.33
CA MET A 419 14.84 -12.67 10.66
C MET A 419 14.94 -11.58 9.59
N GLN A 420 14.49 -10.37 9.96
CA GLN A 420 14.47 -9.23 9.05
C GLN A 420 15.84 -8.52 9.05
N ILE A 421 16.75 -8.99 8.20
CA ILE A 421 18.09 -8.41 8.06
C ILE A 421 18.04 -7.29 7.04
N GLN A 422 18.39 -6.06 7.44
CA GLN A 422 18.34 -4.90 6.56
C GLN A 422 19.53 -4.93 5.57
N ILE A 423 19.26 -4.83 4.27
CA ILE A 423 20.32 -4.71 3.28
C ILE A 423 20.67 -3.22 3.11
N PRO A 424 21.96 -2.84 3.11
CA PRO A 424 22.38 -1.49 2.81
C PRO A 424 21.86 -1.00 1.44
N PRO A 425 21.41 0.26 1.31
CA PRO A 425 20.88 0.81 0.05
C PRO A 425 21.82 0.75 -1.16
N SER A 426 23.12 0.64 -0.92
CA SER A 426 24.16 0.46 -1.94
C SER A 426 24.26 -0.98 -2.46
N LEU A 427 23.73 -1.96 -1.72
CA LEU A 427 23.84 -3.38 -2.03
C LEU A 427 22.53 -4.00 -2.52
N GLY A 428 21.39 -3.42 -2.17
CA GLY A 428 20.09 -3.98 -2.55
C GLY A 428 18.93 -3.02 -2.38
N ARG A 429 17.91 -3.19 -3.23
CA ARG A 429 16.69 -2.37 -3.26
C ARG A 429 15.48 -3.19 -3.66
N SER A 430 14.30 -2.75 -3.23
CA SER A 430 13.03 -3.29 -3.71
C SER A 430 12.57 -2.48 -4.91
N LEU A 431 12.28 -3.16 -6.02
CA LEU A 431 11.94 -2.57 -7.31
C LEU A 431 10.58 -3.10 -7.78
N LEU A 432 9.91 -2.33 -8.63
CA LEU A 432 8.72 -2.80 -9.36
C LEU A 432 9.19 -3.50 -10.64
N GLY A 433 8.85 -4.78 -10.77
CA GLY A 433 9.12 -5.54 -11.99
C GLY A 433 8.19 -5.09 -13.11
N VAL A 434 8.77 -4.77 -14.26
CA VAL A 434 8.07 -4.33 -15.47
C VAL A 434 8.51 -5.19 -16.65
N VAL A 435 7.63 -5.31 -17.65
CA VAL A 435 7.95 -6.01 -18.89
C VAL A 435 8.70 -5.07 -19.84
N ASP A 436 9.60 -5.62 -20.66
CA ASP A 436 10.25 -4.89 -21.72
C ASP A 436 9.31 -4.75 -22.92
N GLU A 437 8.80 -3.55 -23.15
CA GLU A 437 7.96 -3.23 -24.31
C GLU A 437 8.79 -2.99 -25.58
N THR A 438 10.12 -2.84 -25.46
CA THR A 438 11.00 -2.49 -26.58
C THR A 438 11.58 -3.71 -27.31
N GLY A 439 11.56 -4.88 -26.66
CA GLY A 439 12.15 -6.11 -27.20
C GLY A 439 13.68 -6.08 -27.30
N GLN A 440 14.34 -5.17 -26.58
CA GLN A 440 15.80 -5.01 -26.61
C GLN A 440 16.52 -5.99 -25.68
N LEU A 441 15.84 -6.48 -24.64
CA LEU A 441 16.44 -7.38 -23.65
C LEU A 441 16.31 -8.86 -24.07
N GLN A 442 17.44 -9.56 -24.08
CA GLN A 442 17.48 -11.01 -24.30
C GLN A 442 17.18 -11.79 -23.02
N TYR A 443 16.95 -13.10 -23.16
CA TYR A 443 16.78 -13.99 -22.02
C TYR A 443 17.97 -13.90 -21.06
N GLY A 444 17.68 -13.72 -19.77
CA GLY A 444 18.69 -13.55 -18.72
C GLY A 444 19.21 -12.11 -18.56
N GLN A 445 18.79 -11.17 -19.40
CA GLN A 445 19.13 -9.75 -19.28
C GLN A 445 18.01 -8.97 -18.60
N VAL A 446 18.40 -7.92 -17.88
CA VAL A 446 17.49 -6.98 -17.22
C VAL A 446 18.09 -5.58 -17.28
N PHE A 447 17.23 -4.57 -17.39
CA PHE A 447 17.63 -3.17 -17.27
C PHE A 447 17.16 -2.59 -15.94
N VAL A 448 18.10 -2.02 -15.17
CA VAL A 448 17.79 -1.38 -13.89
C VAL A 448 18.49 -0.03 -13.80
N LYS A 449 17.69 1.03 -13.70
CA LYS A 449 18.14 2.39 -13.39
C LYS A 449 17.46 2.86 -12.11
N TYR A 450 18.23 3.34 -11.15
CA TYR A 450 17.71 3.73 -9.83
C TYR A 450 18.27 5.08 -9.37
N THR A 451 17.51 5.76 -8.51
CA THR A 451 17.97 7.02 -7.88
C THR A 451 18.93 6.71 -6.75
N VAL A 452 20.09 7.37 -6.72
CA VAL A 452 21.16 7.08 -5.72
C VAL A 452 20.65 7.35 -4.31
N ASN A 453 20.03 8.51 -4.06
CA ASN A 453 19.49 8.85 -2.75
C ASN A 453 18.18 8.09 -2.45
N ILE A 454 18.20 7.18 -1.47
CA ILE A 454 17.03 6.37 -1.07
C ILE A 454 15.97 7.16 -0.28
N MET A 455 16.36 8.29 0.32
CA MET A 455 15.46 9.16 1.08
C MET A 455 14.67 10.09 0.15
N GLN A 456 15.18 10.35 -1.06
CA GLN A 456 14.49 11.15 -2.07
C GLN A 456 13.37 10.34 -2.73
N LYS A 457 12.18 10.30 -2.11
CA LYS A 457 11.02 9.52 -2.61
C LYS A 457 10.40 10.07 -3.90
N ARG A 458 10.63 11.35 -4.20
CA ARG A 458 10.13 12.05 -5.39
C ARG A 458 11.30 12.71 -6.13
N PRO A 459 12.13 11.92 -6.83
CA PRO A 459 13.33 12.43 -7.47
C PRO A 459 12.99 13.23 -8.74
N GLY A 460 13.26 14.53 -8.73
CA GLY A 460 13.10 15.38 -9.91
C GLY A 460 14.04 15.02 -11.07
N PRO A 461 13.98 15.75 -12.20
CA PRO A 461 14.75 15.44 -13.41
C PRO A 461 16.27 15.41 -13.17
N GLY A 462 16.80 16.34 -12.37
CA GLY A 462 18.22 16.44 -12.02
C GLY A 462 18.71 15.50 -10.92
N ALA A 463 17.87 14.59 -10.39
CA ALA A 463 18.30 13.66 -9.37
C ALA A 463 19.37 12.68 -9.90
N ALA A 464 20.40 12.44 -9.10
CA ALA A 464 21.46 11.48 -9.43
C ALA A 464 20.88 10.06 -9.59
N ARG A 465 21.13 9.46 -10.75
CA ARG A 465 20.68 8.10 -11.10
C ARG A 465 21.86 7.27 -11.59
N GLU A 466 21.83 6.00 -11.26
CA GLU A 466 22.86 5.03 -11.63
C GLU A 466 22.20 3.86 -12.39
N VAL A 467 22.92 3.31 -13.37
CA VAL A 467 22.54 2.10 -14.09
C VAL A 467 23.29 0.94 -13.48
N LEU A 468 22.57 -0.09 -13.09
CA LEU A 468 23.15 -1.27 -12.47
C LEU A 468 23.78 -2.17 -13.55
N THR A 469 25.06 -2.47 -13.41
CA THR A 469 25.81 -3.34 -14.33
C THR A 469 26.25 -4.63 -13.64
N GLY A 470 26.55 -5.66 -14.44
CA GLY A 470 27.07 -6.95 -13.94
C GLY A 470 25.99 -7.95 -13.52
N ARG A 471 26.41 -9.05 -12.87
CA ARG A 471 25.51 -10.11 -12.42
C ARG A 471 24.80 -9.70 -11.14
N GLN A 472 23.48 -9.85 -11.12
CA GLN A 472 22.63 -9.39 -10.03
C GLN A 472 21.68 -10.49 -9.58
N PHE A 473 21.34 -10.50 -8.30
CA PHE A 473 20.39 -11.44 -7.72
C PHE A 473 19.00 -10.80 -7.66
N PHE A 474 17.99 -11.46 -8.25
CA PHE A 474 16.60 -11.04 -8.18
C PHE A 474 15.77 -12.07 -7.44
N GLY A 475 15.00 -11.60 -6.47
CA GLY A 475 14.08 -12.41 -5.69
C GLY A 475 12.73 -11.72 -5.58
N ARG A 476 11.64 -12.50 -5.62
CA ARG A 476 10.29 -12.01 -5.36
C ARG A 476 9.81 -12.52 -4.01
N GLY A 477 9.51 -11.58 -3.11
CA GLY A 477 9.16 -11.83 -1.71
C GLY A 477 7.68 -11.93 -1.43
#